data_AF-A0A1F8R157-F1
#
_entry.id   AF-A0A1F8R157-F1
#
_cell.length_a   1.000
_cell.length_b   1.000
_cell.length_c   1.000
_cell.angle_alpha   90.00
_cell.angle_beta   90.00
_cell.angle_gamma   90.00
#
_symmetry.space_group_name_H-M   'P 1'
#
loop_
_entity.id
_entity.type
_entity.pdbx_description
1 polymer ?
#
loop_
_entity_poly.entity_id
_entity_poly.type
_entity_poly.pdbx_seq_one_letter_code
_entity_poly.pdbx_strand_id
1 'polypeptide(L)'
;MNLFPAVLLGGPPHAGKSVLTYTLTQALRSQQVDHYVLRACPDGEGDWSNEAAQELVRLIRVKGDYTSAFVERIARDLARRHLPLLVDVGGRPGPLDTSVFNQCTHAVLLYKEPADLDLWRELMDRHGITLLAEILSLPGPAADHYIADYGTVLRGAISGLERGTTAHGPLVGALVERLASLFAYSPDELRTAHLAAAPVETVIELDRLGQTLGLTDAQNRWSPHHLPKVLDYLPAGIPLGLYGRGPNWLYAALALHAHPAELFQFDPRLGWIAPLRLVQGEVNPAASLQAQVIDHESYTRLEFSIQATYLDYDEVIDAIVPKLLLNQGIMLSGRLPHWLWTGLVLVYWGAPWQAVYYPQLGQGIVVGSEQDALPVGALVK
;
A
#
# COMPACT_ATOMS: atom_id res chain seq x y z
N MET A 1 14.53 13.95 -15.02
CA MET A 1 15.26 12.67 -15.02
C MET A 1 14.91 11.99 -13.70
N ASN A 2 14.21 10.86 -13.70
CA ASN A 2 13.80 10.22 -12.44
C ASN A 2 14.99 9.53 -11.79
N LEU A 3 15.28 9.94 -10.55
CA LEU A 3 16.49 9.52 -9.85
C LEU A 3 16.34 8.17 -9.13
N PHE A 4 15.12 7.74 -8.81
CA PHE A 4 14.90 6.50 -8.04
C PHE A 4 14.88 5.25 -8.92
N PRO A 5 15.39 4.10 -8.45
CA PRO A 5 15.28 2.84 -9.16
C PRO A 5 13.84 2.30 -9.09
N ALA A 6 13.44 1.60 -10.14
CA ALA A 6 12.29 0.71 -10.16
C ALA A 6 12.78 -0.69 -10.52
N VAL A 7 12.65 -1.63 -9.59
CA VAL A 7 13.15 -3.00 -9.71
C VAL A 7 11.97 -3.93 -9.98
N LEU A 8 11.93 -4.52 -11.18
CA LEU A 8 10.92 -5.45 -11.61
C LEU A 8 11.16 -6.84 -11.01
N LEU A 9 10.11 -7.47 -10.49
CA LEU A 9 10.12 -8.86 -10.02
C LEU A 9 9.43 -9.71 -11.09
N GLY A 10 10.23 -10.29 -11.97
CA GLY A 10 9.78 -11.03 -13.15
C GLY A 10 9.83 -12.54 -12.94
N GLY A 11 9.10 -13.29 -13.76
CA GLY A 11 9.13 -14.76 -13.74
C GLY A 11 7.79 -15.40 -14.07
N PRO A 12 7.76 -16.71 -14.35
CA PRO A 12 6.55 -17.39 -14.79
C PRO A 12 5.47 -17.42 -13.70
N PRO A 13 4.22 -17.77 -14.03
CA PRO A 13 3.16 -17.92 -13.05
C PRO A 13 3.56 -18.90 -11.94
N HIS A 14 3.15 -18.60 -10.69
CA HIS A 14 3.43 -19.46 -9.53
C HIS A 14 4.91 -19.70 -9.22
N ALA A 15 5.83 -18.86 -9.71
CA ALA A 15 7.24 -18.88 -9.32
C ALA A 15 7.53 -18.23 -7.95
N GLY A 16 6.50 -17.75 -7.24
CA GLY A 16 6.68 -17.18 -5.90
C GLY A 16 7.02 -15.68 -5.85
N LYS A 17 6.83 -14.94 -6.96
CA LYS A 17 7.08 -13.48 -7.04
C LYS A 17 6.50 -12.68 -5.86
N SER A 18 5.21 -12.87 -5.56
CA SER A 18 4.53 -12.14 -4.48
C SER A 18 5.13 -12.46 -3.10
N VAL A 19 5.55 -13.72 -2.88
CA VAL A 19 6.17 -14.20 -1.63
C VAL A 19 7.58 -13.66 -1.48
N LEU A 20 8.38 -13.66 -2.55
CA LEU A 20 9.69 -13.03 -2.55
C LEU A 20 9.58 -11.52 -2.33
N THR A 21 8.65 -10.85 -3.02
CA THR A 21 8.40 -9.41 -2.85
C THR A 21 8.08 -9.06 -1.40
N TYR A 22 7.21 -9.86 -0.75
CA TYR A 22 6.89 -9.71 0.67
C TYR A 22 8.13 -9.92 1.55
N THR A 23 8.87 -11.01 1.33
CA THR A 23 10.11 -11.32 2.08
C THR A 23 11.12 -10.19 2.00
N LEU A 24 11.42 -9.72 0.78
CA LEU A 24 12.36 -8.63 0.54
C LEU A 24 11.89 -7.34 1.20
N THR A 25 10.59 -7.04 1.11
CA THR A 25 9.98 -5.87 1.76
C THR A 25 10.17 -5.91 3.27
N GLN A 26 9.89 -7.04 3.92
CA GLN A 26 10.08 -7.17 5.38
C GLN A 26 11.55 -7.01 5.78
N ALA A 27 12.47 -7.60 5.02
CA ALA A 27 13.91 -7.50 5.29
C ALA A 27 14.48 -6.09 5.03
N LEU A 28 14.06 -5.41 3.97
CA LEU A 28 14.45 -4.01 3.70
C LEU A 28 13.88 -3.06 4.76
N ARG A 29 12.64 -3.30 5.22
CA ARG A 29 12.02 -2.53 6.31
C ARG A 29 12.78 -2.68 7.63
N SER A 30 13.25 -3.89 7.98
CA SER A 30 14.04 -4.10 9.20
C SER A 30 15.40 -3.41 9.15
N GLN A 31 15.93 -3.14 7.95
CA GLN A 31 17.12 -2.34 7.71
C GLN A 31 16.83 -0.84 7.51
N GLN A 32 15.57 -0.40 7.70
CA GLN A 32 15.13 0.99 7.53
C GLN A 32 15.41 1.57 6.13
N VAL A 33 15.36 0.71 5.11
CA VAL A 33 15.51 1.13 3.71
C VAL A 33 14.16 1.64 3.20
N ASP A 34 14.12 2.91 2.79
CA ASP A 34 12.91 3.52 2.22
C ASP A 34 12.61 2.97 0.82
N HIS A 35 11.44 2.35 0.68
CA HIS A 35 10.95 1.80 -0.57
C HIS A 35 9.43 1.62 -0.54
N TYR A 36 8.84 1.41 -1.72
CA TYR A 36 7.43 1.07 -1.88
C TYR A 36 7.24 -0.10 -2.84
N VAL A 37 6.24 -0.94 -2.58
CA VAL A 37 5.86 -2.05 -3.47
C VAL A 37 4.72 -1.59 -4.34
N LEU A 38 4.97 -1.50 -5.65
CA LEU A 38 3.95 -1.25 -6.65
C LEU A 38 3.52 -2.58 -7.28
N ARG A 39 2.25 -2.95 -7.12
CA ARG A 39 1.66 -4.12 -7.78
C ARG A 39 1.19 -3.70 -9.17
N ALA A 40 1.90 -4.13 -10.20
CA ALA A 40 1.64 -3.81 -11.60
C ALA A 40 0.73 -4.85 -12.29
N CYS A 41 0.13 -5.76 -11.52
CA CYS A 41 -0.83 -6.74 -12.02
C CYS A 41 -2.07 -6.76 -11.11
N PRO A 42 -3.29 -6.76 -11.66
CA PRO A 42 -4.54 -6.76 -10.93
C PRO A 42 -4.93 -8.14 -10.40
N ASP A 43 -3.96 -8.89 -9.89
CA ASP A 43 -4.17 -10.23 -9.39
C ASP A 43 -4.92 -10.25 -8.04
N GLY A 44 -5.21 -9.09 -7.46
CA GLY A 44 -5.90 -8.95 -6.16
C GLY A 44 -5.00 -9.23 -4.95
N GLU A 45 -3.69 -9.32 -5.15
CA GLU A 45 -2.69 -9.71 -4.13
C GLU A 45 -2.05 -8.49 -3.45
N GLY A 46 -1.62 -8.66 -2.20
CA GLY A 46 -0.93 -7.65 -1.38
C GLY A 46 -0.34 -8.27 -0.11
N ASP A 47 0.31 -7.48 0.76
CA ASP A 47 0.96 -7.99 1.99
C ASP A 47 -0.04 -8.77 2.88
N TRP A 48 -1.29 -8.28 2.95
CA TRP A 48 -2.40 -8.94 3.65
C TRP A 48 -2.69 -10.38 3.16
N SER A 49 -2.37 -10.72 1.90
CA SER A 49 -2.59 -12.07 1.36
C SER A 49 -1.56 -13.09 1.86
N ASN A 50 -0.43 -12.62 2.38
CA ASN A 50 0.56 -13.42 3.09
C ASN A 50 0.34 -13.37 4.61
N GLU A 51 -0.21 -12.28 5.15
CA GLU A 51 -0.41 -12.06 6.59
C GLU A 51 -1.75 -12.60 7.13
N ALA A 52 -2.78 -12.75 6.29
CA ALA A 52 -4.09 -13.26 6.70
C ALA A 52 -4.22 -14.80 6.55
N ALA A 53 -5.19 -15.38 7.25
CA ALA A 53 -5.54 -16.80 7.12
C ALA A 53 -5.86 -17.14 5.65
N GLN A 54 -5.21 -18.17 5.10
CA GLN A 54 -5.26 -18.46 3.66
C GLN A 54 -6.67 -18.79 3.15
N GLU A 55 -7.55 -19.32 4.00
CA GLU A 55 -8.96 -19.54 3.69
C GLU A 55 -9.69 -18.21 3.49
N LEU A 56 -9.45 -17.21 4.33
CA LEU A 56 -10.00 -15.85 4.22
C LEU A 56 -9.48 -15.15 2.95
N VAL A 57 -8.19 -15.32 2.63
CA VAL A 57 -7.57 -14.76 1.41
C VAL A 57 -8.22 -15.29 0.15
N ARG A 58 -8.55 -16.59 0.09
CA ARG A 58 -9.23 -17.20 -1.05
C ARG A 58 -10.67 -16.70 -1.21
N LEU A 59 -11.36 -16.46 -0.09
CA LEU A 59 -12.75 -16.02 -0.09
C LEU A 59 -12.93 -14.56 -0.56
N ILE A 60 -11.98 -13.67 -0.26
CA ILE A 60 -12.13 -12.22 -0.52
C ILE A 60 -11.30 -11.69 -1.69
N ARG A 61 -10.59 -12.58 -2.40
CA ARG A 61 -9.75 -12.18 -3.55
C ARG A 61 -10.61 -11.94 -4.79
N VAL A 62 -10.62 -10.69 -5.25
CA VAL A 62 -11.17 -10.30 -6.55
C VAL A 62 -10.00 -10.06 -7.51
N LYS A 63 -9.98 -10.78 -8.65
CA LYS A 63 -9.07 -10.48 -9.76
C LYS A 63 -9.71 -9.42 -10.64
N GLY A 64 -8.94 -8.40 -11.01
CA GLY A 64 -9.39 -7.38 -11.95
C GLY A 64 -8.97 -7.67 -13.39
N ASP A 65 -9.56 -6.92 -14.32
CA ASP A 65 -9.27 -6.95 -15.75
C ASP A 65 -7.95 -6.22 -16.08
N TYR A 66 -7.12 -6.86 -16.89
CA TYR A 66 -5.88 -6.27 -17.41
C TYR A 66 -6.17 -5.42 -18.64
N THR A 67 -6.36 -4.11 -18.46
CA THR A 67 -6.74 -3.17 -19.53
C THR A 67 -5.60 -2.21 -19.87
N SER A 68 -5.61 -1.63 -21.09
CA SER A 68 -4.63 -0.60 -21.47
C SER A 68 -4.65 0.60 -20.53
N ALA A 69 -5.84 1.04 -20.11
CA ALA A 69 -5.99 2.15 -19.16
C ALA A 69 -5.34 1.84 -17.79
N PHE A 70 -5.50 0.61 -17.28
CA PHE A 70 -4.80 0.17 -16.07
C PHE A 70 -3.28 0.27 -16.24
N VAL A 71 -2.76 -0.28 -17.33
CA VAL A 71 -1.31 -0.31 -17.60
C VAL A 71 -0.74 1.11 -17.75
N GLU A 72 -1.44 2.00 -18.47
CA GLU A 72 -1.02 3.39 -18.63
C GLU A 72 -0.94 4.13 -17.29
N ARG A 73 -1.88 3.89 -16.37
CA ARG A 73 -1.85 4.47 -15.01
C ARG A 73 -0.66 3.95 -14.22
N ILE A 74 -0.40 2.64 -14.25
CA ILE A 74 0.77 2.06 -13.60
C ILE A 74 2.06 2.65 -14.16
N ALA A 75 2.17 2.78 -15.48
CA ALA A 75 3.33 3.39 -16.13
C ALA A 75 3.49 4.87 -15.72
N ARG A 76 2.40 5.64 -15.63
CA ARG A 76 2.41 7.03 -15.12
C ARG A 76 2.93 7.09 -13.69
N ASP A 77 2.44 6.24 -12.80
CA ASP A 77 2.83 6.22 -11.38
C ASP A 77 4.29 5.79 -11.21
N LEU A 78 4.75 4.79 -11.98
CA LEU A 78 6.17 4.43 -12.06
C LEU A 78 7.03 5.60 -12.55
N ALA A 79 6.56 6.34 -13.55
CA ALA A 79 7.23 7.52 -14.09
C ALA A 79 7.20 8.74 -13.16
N ARG A 80 6.44 8.71 -12.06
CA ARG A 80 6.35 9.81 -11.07
C ARG A 80 6.78 9.38 -9.67
N ARG A 81 7.36 8.20 -9.54
CA ARG A 81 7.76 7.60 -8.26
C ARG A 81 8.58 8.56 -7.39
N HIS A 82 8.21 8.60 -6.11
CA HIS A 82 8.91 9.40 -5.10
C HIS A 82 9.85 8.57 -4.21
N LEU A 83 9.88 7.26 -4.40
CA LEU A 83 10.73 6.32 -3.67
C LEU A 83 11.30 5.26 -4.64
N PRO A 84 12.38 4.56 -4.25
CA PRO A 84 12.73 3.28 -4.83
C PRO A 84 11.53 2.33 -4.84
N LEU A 85 11.28 1.67 -5.98
CA LEU A 85 10.13 0.78 -6.13
C LEU A 85 10.55 -0.68 -6.34
N LEU A 86 9.86 -1.59 -5.66
CA LEU A 86 9.74 -2.98 -6.08
C LEU A 86 8.46 -3.12 -6.90
N VAL A 87 8.57 -3.57 -8.15
CA VAL A 87 7.47 -3.66 -9.12
C VAL A 87 7.12 -5.12 -9.34
N ASP A 88 6.00 -5.56 -8.75
CA ASP A 88 5.50 -6.93 -8.90
C ASP A 88 4.61 -7.03 -10.14
N VAL A 89 5.07 -7.75 -11.15
CA VAL A 89 4.41 -7.88 -12.45
C VAL A 89 3.75 -9.26 -12.63
N GLY A 90 2.80 -9.34 -13.56
CA GLY A 90 2.15 -10.59 -13.91
C GLY A 90 3.11 -11.63 -14.46
N GLY A 91 2.78 -12.91 -14.32
CA GLY A 91 3.65 -14.00 -14.80
C GLY A 91 3.60 -14.27 -16.31
N ARG A 92 2.77 -13.56 -17.06
CA ARG A 92 2.55 -13.74 -18.49
C ARG A 92 2.68 -12.38 -19.20
N PRO A 93 3.92 -11.94 -19.49
CA PRO A 93 4.13 -10.66 -20.13
C PRO A 93 3.51 -10.68 -21.53
N GLY A 94 2.78 -9.61 -21.86
CA GLY A 94 2.17 -9.37 -23.15
C GLY A 94 2.53 -7.99 -23.70
N PRO A 95 2.00 -7.62 -24.89
CA PRO A 95 2.34 -6.34 -25.52
C PRO A 95 2.03 -5.12 -24.67
N LEU A 96 0.97 -5.18 -23.86
CA LEU A 96 0.55 -4.07 -22.98
C LEU A 96 1.60 -3.75 -21.91
N ASP A 97 2.35 -4.74 -21.43
CA ASP A 97 3.36 -4.54 -20.36
C ASP A 97 4.54 -3.65 -20.78
N THR A 98 4.70 -3.41 -22.09
CA THR A 98 5.77 -2.58 -22.66
C THR A 98 5.90 -1.23 -21.96
N SER A 99 4.79 -0.54 -21.69
CA SER A 99 4.84 0.79 -21.05
C SER A 99 5.29 0.72 -19.59
N VAL A 100 4.95 -0.36 -18.87
CA VAL A 100 5.42 -0.63 -17.50
C VAL A 100 6.92 -0.95 -17.51
N PHE A 101 7.36 -1.82 -18.41
CA PHE A 101 8.77 -2.24 -18.51
C PHE A 101 9.68 -1.06 -18.87
N ASN A 102 9.24 -0.17 -19.75
CA ASN A 102 9.99 1.04 -20.09
C ASN A 102 10.22 2.01 -18.91
N GLN A 103 9.48 1.86 -17.81
CA GLN A 103 9.68 2.66 -16.59
C GLN A 103 10.54 1.94 -15.54
N CYS A 104 10.82 0.65 -15.74
CA CYS A 104 11.66 -0.14 -14.87
C CYS A 104 13.14 0.07 -15.22
N THR A 105 14.01 -0.03 -14.21
CA THR A 105 15.45 0.21 -14.34
C THR A 105 16.27 -1.07 -14.16
N HIS A 106 15.79 -1.92 -13.26
CA HIS A 106 16.45 -3.16 -12.88
C HIS A 106 15.45 -4.30 -12.79
N ALA A 107 15.92 -5.54 -12.78
CA ALA A 107 15.05 -6.71 -12.57
C ALA A 107 15.70 -7.80 -11.72
N VAL A 108 14.84 -8.51 -11.00
CA VAL A 108 15.10 -9.81 -10.36
C VAL A 108 14.19 -10.81 -11.06
N LEU A 109 14.77 -11.83 -11.67
CA LEU A 109 14.03 -12.83 -12.42
C LEU A 109 13.96 -14.13 -11.63
N LEU A 110 12.75 -14.63 -11.42
CA LEU A 110 12.51 -15.99 -10.97
C LEU A 110 12.20 -16.89 -12.17
N TYR A 111 12.70 -18.11 -12.13
CA TYR A 111 12.41 -19.10 -13.17
C TYR A 111 12.23 -20.49 -12.57
N LYS A 112 11.52 -21.38 -13.27
CA LYS A 112 11.39 -22.79 -12.92
C LYS A 112 12.12 -23.67 -13.93
N GLU A 113 12.03 -23.29 -15.19
CA GLU A 113 12.72 -23.94 -16.30
C GLU A 113 13.63 -22.94 -17.02
N PRO A 114 14.75 -23.38 -17.63
CA PRO A 114 15.64 -22.49 -18.38
C PRO A 114 14.94 -21.69 -19.47
N ALA A 115 13.94 -22.29 -20.14
CA ALA A 115 13.16 -21.60 -21.18
C ALA A 115 12.38 -20.39 -20.64
N ASP A 116 11.90 -20.44 -19.39
CA ASP A 116 11.26 -19.29 -18.76
C ASP A 116 12.27 -18.15 -18.61
N LEU A 117 13.49 -18.48 -18.16
CA LEU A 117 14.53 -17.49 -17.91
C LEU A 117 14.93 -16.79 -19.21
N ASP A 118 15.11 -17.54 -20.29
CA ASP A 118 15.49 -16.99 -21.59
C ASP A 118 14.42 -16.02 -22.13
N LEU A 119 13.13 -16.36 -22.02
CA LEU A 119 12.04 -15.46 -22.38
C LEU A 119 12.12 -14.14 -21.59
N TRP A 120 12.31 -14.21 -20.27
CA TRP A 120 12.37 -13.01 -19.44
C TRP A 120 13.65 -12.20 -19.68
N ARG A 121 14.79 -12.84 -19.95
CA ARG A 121 16.04 -12.15 -20.32
C ARG A 121 15.88 -11.35 -21.61
N GLU A 122 15.31 -11.95 -22.66
CA GLU A 122 15.06 -11.26 -23.93
C GLU A 122 14.17 -10.03 -23.74
N LEU A 123 13.17 -10.11 -22.85
CA LEU A 123 12.33 -8.96 -22.50
C LEU A 123 13.14 -7.88 -21.77
N MET A 124 13.94 -8.24 -20.78
CA MET A 124 14.75 -7.25 -20.05
C MET A 124 15.75 -6.55 -20.97
N ASP A 125 16.41 -7.32 -21.85
CA ASP A 125 17.34 -6.79 -22.85
C ASP A 125 16.65 -5.83 -23.82
N ARG A 126 15.47 -6.20 -24.33
CA ARG A 126 14.66 -5.35 -25.23
C ARG A 126 14.33 -4.00 -24.61
N HIS A 127 14.09 -3.95 -23.30
CA HIS A 127 13.73 -2.74 -22.58
C HIS A 127 14.92 -2.05 -21.89
N GLY A 128 16.15 -2.57 -22.04
CA GLY A 128 17.35 -2.02 -21.41
C GLY A 128 17.35 -2.12 -19.88
N ILE A 129 16.67 -3.12 -19.32
CA ILE A 129 16.54 -3.31 -17.88
C ILE A 129 17.73 -4.11 -17.35
N THR A 130 18.43 -3.59 -16.35
CA THR A 130 19.62 -4.24 -15.79
C THR A 130 19.26 -5.39 -14.84
N LEU A 131 19.78 -6.60 -15.09
CA LEU A 131 19.55 -7.74 -14.20
C LEU A 131 20.36 -7.62 -12.91
N LEU A 132 19.69 -7.75 -11.77
CA LEU A 132 20.30 -7.85 -10.43
C LEU A 132 20.44 -9.30 -10.00
N ALA A 133 19.48 -10.14 -10.36
CA ALA A 133 19.48 -11.55 -9.97
C ALA A 133 18.66 -12.45 -10.90
N GLU A 134 19.08 -13.71 -10.99
CA GLU A 134 18.38 -14.81 -11.64
C GLU A 134 18.26 -15.96 -10.65
N ILE A 135 17.03 -16.32 -10.30
CA ILE A 135 16.75 -17.17 -9.16
C ILE A 135 15.91 -18.36 -9.61
N LEU A 136 16.46 -19.56 -9.44
CA LEU A 136 15.71 -20.80 -9.60
C LEU A 136 14.73 -20.96 -8.42
N SER A 137 13.44 -20.96 -8.72
CA SER A 137 12.38 -21.23 -7.75
C SER A 137 12.17 -22.73 -7.62
N LEU A 138 12.71 -23.32 -6.56
CA LEU A 138 12.56 -24.75 -6.27
C LEU A 138 11.24 -25.03 -5.51
N PRO A 139 10.55 -26.14 -5.81
CA PRO A 139 9.40 -26.57 -5.02
C PRO A 139 9.83 -27.18 -3.68
N GLY A 140 8.93 -27.16 -2.69
CA GLY A 140 9.15 -27.85 -1.41
C GLY A 140 9.79 -26.98 -0.31
N PRO A 141 9.97 -27.55 0.90
CA PRO A 141 10.41 -26.80 2.07
C PRO A 141 11.84 -26.25 1.95
N ALA A 142 12.18 -25.31 2.83
CA ALA A 142 13.35 -24.40 2.81
C ALA A 142 14.76 -25.06 2.92
N ALA A 143 15.00 -26.22 2.28
CA ALA A 143 16.23 -26.99 2.43
C ALA A 143 17.30 -26.71 1.36
N ASP A 144 16.93 -26.18 0.18
CA ASP A 144 17.80 -26.16 -1.00
C ASP A 144 18.19 -24.73 -1.47
N HIS A 145 18.47 -23.84 -0.51
CA HIS A 145 18.94 -22.49 -0.81
C HIS A 145 20.45 -22.48 -1.06
N TYR A 146 20.88 -22.02 -2.23
CA TYR A 146 22.30 -21.84 -2.51
C TYR A 146 22.55 -20.62 -3.40
N ILE A 147 23.78 -20.11 -3.32
CA ILE A 147 24.30 -19.10 -4.24
C ILE A 147 25.27 -19.80 -5.18
N ALA A 148 24.99 -19.73 -6.48
CA ALA A 148 25.87 -20.22 -7.54
C ALA A 148 26.92 -19.18 -7.94
N ASP A 149 26.55 -17.89 -7.92
CA ASP A 149 27.39 -16.80 -8.43
C ASP A 149 27.06 -15.48 -7.71
N TYR A 150 28.08 -14.81 -7.16
CA TYR A 150 28.00 -13.48 -6.54
C TYR A 150 28.37 -12.35 -7.53
N GLY A 151 28.42 -12.62 -8.83
CA GLY A 151 28.77 -11.68 -9.89
C GLY A 151 27.84 -10.47 -9.97
N THR A 152 27.91 -9.75 -11.10
CA THR A 152 27.04 -8.58 -11.34
C THR A 152 25.56 -8.96 -11.31
N VAL A 153 25.23 -10.13 -11.86
CA VAL A 153 23.94 -10.79 -11.72
C VAL A 153 24.08 -11.90 -10.67
N LEU A 154 23.39 -11.75 -9.54
CA LEU A 154 23.36 -12.75 -8.48
C LEU A 154 22.61 -14.01 -8.96
N ARG A 155 23.19 -15.20 -8.84
CA ARG A 155 22.55 -16.44 -9.28
C ARG A 155 22.48 -17.46 -8.17
N GLY A 156 21.38 -18.21 -8.12
CA GLY A 156 21.21 -19.28 -7.15
C GLY A 156 19.79 -19.84 -7.15
N ALA A 157 19.44 -20.55 -6.08
CA ALA A 157 18.12 -21.12 -5.91
C ALA A 157 17.49 -20.74 -4.57
N ILE A 158 16.17 -20.62 -4.56
CA ILE A 158 15.34 -20.43 -3.37
C ILE A 158 14.21 -21.46 -3.41
N SER A 159 14.03 -22.21 -2.32
CA SER A 159 12.84 -23.04 -2.11
C SER A 159 11.85 -22.37 -1.15
N GLY A 160 10.65 -22.94 -1.00
CA GLY A 160 9.66 -22.46 -0.02
C GLY A 160 9.02 -21.11 -0.35
N LEU A 161 8.97 -20.69 -1.62
CA LEU A 161 8.25 -19.48 -2.06
C LEU A 161 6.73 -19.72 -2.20
N GLU A 162 6.15 -20.35 -1.18
CA GLU A 162 4.73 -20.67 -1.07
C GLU A 162 4.01 -19.62 -0.21
N ARG A 163 2.69 -19.49 -0.32
CA ARG A 163 1.96 -18.45 0.45
C ARG A 163 2.00 -18.75 1.94
N GLY A 164 2.09 -17.69 2.74
CA GLY A 164 2.15 -17.79 4.20
C GLY A 164 3.51 -18.20 4.74
N THR A 165 4.53 -18.35 3.88
CA THR A 165 5.93 -18.52 4.29
C THR A 165 6.69 -17.21 4.15
N THR A 166 7.82 -17.11 4.85
CA THR A 166 8.85 -16.10 4.60
C THR A 166 10.09 -16.83 4.13
N ALA A 167 10.65 -16.43 3.00
CA ALA A 167 11.86 -17.06 2.50
C ALA A 167 13.07 -16.58 3.31
N HIS A 168 13.97 -17.51 3.59
CA HIS A 168 15.22 -17.24 4.31
C HIS A 168 16.37 -17.90 3.57
N GLY A 169 17.60 -17.52 3.92
CA GLY A 169 18.81 -18.15 3.38
C GLY A 169 19.77 -17.15 2.74
N PRO A 170 20.96 -17.64 2.33
CA PRO A 170 22.05 -16.78 1.90
C PRO A 170 21.70 -15.97 0.65
N LEU A 171 21.00 -16.55 -0.33
CA LEU A 171 20.61 -15.84 -1.56
C LEU A 171 19.64 -14.68 -1.26
N VAL A 172 18.70 -14.88 -0.32
CA VAL A 172 17.79 -13.82 0.12
C VAL A 172 18.59 -12.70 0.78
N GLY A 173 19.52 -13.02 1.68
CA GLY A 173 20.39 -12.04 2.33
C GLY A 173 21.21 -11.22 1.31
N ALA A 174 21.88 -11.90 0.38
CA ALA A 174 22.67 -11.25 -0.66
C ALA A 174 21.83 -10.37 -1.60
N LEU A 175 20.58 -10.79 -1.89
CA LEU A 175 19.67 -9.98 -2.68
C LEU A 175 19.19 -8.74 -1.92
N VAL A 176 18.89 -8.88 -0.62
CA VAL A 176 18.52 -7.75 0.24
C VAL A 176 19.65 -6.73 0.31
N GLU A 177 20.90 -7.17 0.50
CA GLU A 177 22.07 -6.28 0.49
C GLU A 177 22.23 -5.51 -0.82
N ARG A 178 22.04 -6.18 -1.97
CA ARG A 178 22.09 -5.53 -3.29
C ARG A 178 20.99 -4.49 -3.46
N LEU A 179 19.77 -4.83 -3.06
CA LEU A 179 18.64 -3.91 -3.13
C LEU A 179 18.83 -2.74 -2.16
N ALA A 180 19.29 -2.98 -0.94
CA ALA A 180 19.60 -1.94 0.04
C ALA A 180 20.67 -0.98 -0.48
N SER A 181 21.74 -1.50 -1.11
CA SER A 181 22.77 -0.67 -1.73
C SER A 181 22.24 0.12 -2.93
N LEU A 182 21.37 -0.46 -3.75
CA LEU A 182 20.74 0.24 -4.88
C LEU A 182 19.75 1.32 -4.39
N PHE A 183 19.14 1.08 -3.23
CA PHE A 183 18.17 1.98 -2.59
C PHE A 183 18.84 2.89 -1.56
N ALA A 184 20.17 2.94 -1.51
CA ALA A 184 20.95 3.73 -0.56
C ALA A 184 20.91 5.22 -0.91
N TYR A 185 19.73 5.81 -0.84
CA TYR A 185 19.54 7.24 -0.73
C TYR A 185 19.73 7.60 0.75
N SER A 186 20.33 8.77 1.03
CA SER A 186 20.35 9.28 2.40
C SER A 186 18.90 9.42 2.87
N PRO A 187 18.44 8.67 3.90
CA PRO A 187 17.07 8.76 4.38
C PRO A 187 16.75 10.19 4.82
N ASP A 188 17.74 10.90 5.36
CA ASP A 188 17.60 12.30 5.75
C ASP A 188 17.48 13.25 4.56
N GLU A 189 18.18 13.02 3.44
CA GLU A 189 18.01 13.85 2.24
C GLU A 189 16.65 13.61 1.58
N LEU A 190 16.24 12.35 1.47
CA LEU A 190 14.95 11.96 0.89
C LEU A 190 13.78 12.51 1.71
N ARG A 191 13.85 12.30 3.02
CA ARG A 191 12.91 12.86 3.99
C ARG A 191 12.90 14.38 3.90
N THR A 192 14.06 15.03 3.95
CA THR A 192 14.15 16.51 3.83
C THR A 192 13.51 17.00 2.54
N ALA A 193 13.75 16.33 1.41
CA ALA A 193 13.16 16.68 0.12
C ALA A 193 11.63 16.55 0.13
N HIS A 194 11.10 15.46 0.69
CA HIS A 194 9.65 15.29 0.80
C HIS A 194 9.01 16.30 1.75
N LEU A 195 9.60 16.54 2.91
CA LEU A 195 9.10 17.51 3.88
C LEU A 195 9.16 18.94 3.33
N ALA A 196 10.23 19.30 2.60
CA ALA A 196 10.35 20.61 1.96
C ALA A 196 9.34 20.82 0.82
N ALA A 197 8.87 19.73 0.18
CA ALA A 197 7.84 19.76 -0.84
C ALA A 197 6.41 19.72 -0.26
N ALA A 198 6.26 19.66 1.07
CA ALA A 198 4.95 19.64 1.69
C ALA A 198 4.19 20.96 1.43
N PRO A 199 2.89 20.89 1.11
CA PRO A 199 2.08 22.08 0.83
C PRO A 199 1.69 22.87 2.09
N VAL A 200 2.11 22.41 3.27
CA VAL A 200 1.79 23.00 4.57
C VAL A 200 3.02 23.02 5.48
N GLU A 201 3.05 23.99 6.40
CA GLU A 201 4.15 24.17 7.35
C GLU A 201 4.18 23.06 8.41
N THR A 202 3.01 22.70 8.95
CA THR A 202 2.93 21.70 10.03
C THR A 202 2.84 20.29 9.44
N VAL A 203 4.00 19.64 9.31
CA VAL A 203 4.08 18.24 8.88
C VAL A 203 4.28 17.32 10.08
N ILE A 204 3.35 16.36 10.23
CA ILE A 204 3.38 15.32 11.24
C ILE A 204 4.04 14.08 10.65
N GLU A 205 5.25 13.81 11.12
CA GLU A 205 5.98 12.57 10.82
C GLU A 205 5.48 11.45 11.75
N LEU A 206 4.62 10.56 11.24
CA LEU A 206 3.91 9.57 12.05
C LEU A 206 4.88 8.67 12.83
N ASP A 207 5.92 8.13 12.19
CA ASP A 207 6.88 7.25 12.87
C ASP A 207 7.59 7.96 14.04
N ARG A 208 7.97 9.23 13.85
CA ARG A 208 8.59 10.05 14.90
C ARG A 208 7.62 10.42 16.00
N LEU A 209 6.37 10.72 15.66
CA LEU A 209 5.31 11.00 16.63
C LEU A 209 5.09 9.78 17.53
N GLY A 210 4.96 8.59 16.93
CA GLY A 210 4.79 7.33 17.64
C GLY A 210 5.94 7.07 18.62
N GLN A 211 7.18 7.23 18.17
CA GLN A 211 8.37 7.06 19.00
C GLN A 211 8.47 8.11 20.12
N THR A 212 8.25 9.39 19.80
CA THR A 212 8.35 10.50 20.75
C THR A 212 7.35 10.36 21.89
N LEU A 213 6.13 9.90 21.60
CA LEU A 213 5.08 9.73 22.59
C LEU A 213 5.07 8.34 23.25
N GLY A 214 5.95 7.42 22.81
CA GLY A 214 5.97 6.03 23.26
C GLY A 214 4.68 5.27 22.93
N LEU A 215 4.08 5.55 21.76
CA LEU A 215 2.77 5.04 21.34
C LEU A 215 2.83 3.95 20.27
N THR A 216 4.02 3.52 19.92
CA THR A 216 4.22 2.39 19.02
C THR A 216 5.01 1.30 19.72
N ASP A 217 4.73 0.05 19.38
CA ASP A 217 5.52 -1.08 19.89
C ASP A 217 6.92 -1.13 19.25
N ALA A 218 7.71 -2.15 19.62
CA ALA A 218 9.05 -2.37 19.08
C ALA A 218 9.07 -2.61 17.55
N GLN A 219 7.91 -2.82 16.93
CA GLN A 219 7.73 -2.96 15.48
C GLN A 219 7.10 -1.71 14.85
N ASN A 220 7.08 -0.57 15.56
CA ASN A 220 6.43 0.67 15.16
C ASN A 220 4.91 0.53 14.88
N ARG A 221 4.23 -0.44 15.51
CA ARG A 221 2.78 -0.63 15.31
C ARG A 221 1.97 0.24 16.26
N TRP A 222 0.97 0.90 15.69
CA TRP A 222 0.00 1.74 16.39
C TRP A 222 -1.10 0.91 17.04
N SER A 223 -1.66 1.43 18.14
CA SER A 223 -2.83 0.86 18.79
C SER A 223 -3.97 1.88 18.90
N PRO A 224 -5.24 1.48 18.68
CA PRO A 224 -6.37 2.42 18.68
C PRO A 224 -6.54 3.23 19.98
N HIS A 225 -6.25 2.61 21.12
CA HIS A 225 -6.34 3.26 22.43
C HIS A 225 -5.35 4.42 22.62
N HIS A 226 -4.36 4.57 21.73
CA HIS A 226 -3.44 5.71 21.73
C HIS A 226 -4.00 6.94 21.01
N LEU A 227 -5.11 6.82 20.26
CA LEU A 227 -5.67 7.94 19.51
C LEU A 227 -5.95 9.19 20.36
N PRO A 228 -6.59 9.11 21.55
CA PRO A 228 -6.82 10.29 22.37
C PRO A 228 -5.53 11.06 22.66
N LYS A 229 -4.46 10.36 23.07
CA LYS A 229 -3.16 10.98 23.37
C LYS A 229 -2.52 11.61 22.14
N VAL A 230 -2.72 11.04 20.95
CA VAL A 230 -2.24 11.64 19.69
C VAL A 230 -2.99 12.94 19.40
N LEU A 231 -4.32 12.92 19.49
CA LEU A 231 -5.16 14.08 19.18
C LEU A 231 -4.95 15.20 20.21
N ASP A 232 -4.78 14.88 21.49
CA ASP A 232 -4.49 15.85 22.55
C ASP A 232 -3.12 16.54 22.36
N TYR A 233 -2.15 15.82 21.78
CA TYR A 233 -0.81 16.36 21.53
C TYR A 233 -0.75 17.28 20.31
N LEU A 234 -1.56 16.99 19.28
CA LEU A 234 -1.52 17.69 18.00
C LEU A 234 -2.46 18.91 18.00
N PRO A 235 -2.08 20.01 17.32
CA PRO A 235 -2.97 21.16 17.18
C PRO A 235 -4.22 20.78 16.38
N ALA A 236 -5.39 21.15 16.89
CA ALA A 236 -6.68 20.92 16.25
C ALA A 236 -7.05 22.09 15.32
N GLY A 237 -7.74 21.80 14.21
CA GLY A 237 -8.32 22.81 13.34
C GLY A 237 -7.30 23.68 12.57
N ILE A 238 -6.07 23.21 12.40
CA ILE A 238 -5.04 23.88 11.58
C ILE A 238 -4.62 23.00 10.40
N PRO A 239 -4.00 23.57 9.35
CA PRO A 239 -3.52 22.77 8.24
C PRO A 239 -2.43 21.77 8.67
N LEU A 240 -2.61 20.50 8.32
CA LEU A 240 -1.70 19.41 8.70
C LEU A 240 -1.25 18.59 7.48
N GLY A 241 0.04 18.27 7.42
CA GLY A 241 0.62 17.33 6.46
C GLY A 241 0.95 16.01 7.15
N LEU A 242 0.55 14.87 6.61
CA LEU A 242 0.85 13.55 7.17
C LEU A 242 1.95 12.86 6.35
N TYR A 243 3.08 12.59 7.00
CA TYR A 243 4.23 11.89 6.40
C TYR A 243 4.56 10.61 7.17
N GLY A 244 4.91 9.54 6.45
CA GLY A 244 5.30 8.25 7.04
C GLY A 244 4.19 7.21 6.96
N ARG A 245 4.29 6.16 7.79
CA ARG A 245 3.35 5.03 7.76
C ARG A 245 2.42 5.04 8.98
N GLY A 246 1.18 4.67 8.74
CA GLY A 246 0.17 4.53 9.79
C GLY A 246 -1.05 3.76 9.28
N PRO A 247 -1.86 3.22 10.20
CA PRO A 247 -3.09 2.54 9.84
C PRO A 247 -4.14 3.54 9.34
N ASN A 248 -5.06 3.07 8.50
CA ASN A 248 -6.11 3.90 7.90
C ASN A 248 -6.94 4.69 8.93
N TRP A 249 -7.25 4.09 10.09
CA TRP A 249 -7.98 4.75 11.17
C TRP A 249 -7.21 5.94 11.77
N LEU A 250 -5.88 5.94 11.75
CA LEU A 250 -5.07 7.05 12.26
C LEU A 250 -5.17 8.24 11.29
N TYR A 251 -5.03 7.98 9.99
CA TYR A 251 -5.22 9.01 8.96
C TYR A 251 -6.63 9.59 9.00
N ALA A 252 -7.64 8.73 9.17
CA ALA A 252 -9.03 9.15 9.30
C ALA A 252 -9.26 10.05 10.52
N ALA A 253 -8.73 9.68 11.69
CA ALA A 253 -8.86 10.50 12.90
C ALA A 253 -8.15 11.86 12.74
N LEU A 254 -6.96 11.88 12.14
CA LEU A 254 -6.20 13.11 11.90
C LEU A 254 -6.87 14.01 10.85
N ALA A 255 -7.57 13.44 9.86
CA ALA A 255 -8.37 14.20 8.91
C ALA A 255 -9.51 14.95 9.62
N LEU A 256 -10.22 14.27 10.52
CA LEU A 256 -11.27 14.88 11.34
C LEU A 256 -10.70 15.92 12.32
N HIS A 257 -9.51 15.68 12.88
CA HIS A 257 -8.83 16.61 13.80
C HIS A 257 -8.38 17.91 13.13
N ALA A 258 -7.97 17.84 11.86
CA ALA A 258 -7.59 19.01 11.07
C ALA A 258 -8.82 19.81 10.59
N HIS A 259 -9.96 19.16 10.35
CA HIS A 259 -11.16 19.81 9.83
C HIS A 259 -11.64 20.95 10.75
N PRO A 260 -12.00 22.14 10.21
CA PRO A 260 -12.21 22.46 8.79
C PRO A 260 -10.97 22.90 8.01
N ALA A 261 -9.78 22.90 8.61
CA ALA A 261 -8.55 23.23 7.91
C ALA A 261 -8.10 22.10 6.97
N GLU A 262 -7.17 22.43 6.08
CA GLU A 262 -6.70 21.53 5.03
C GLU A 262 -5.83 20.39 5.61
N LEU A 263 -6.08 19.17 5.15
CA LEU A 263 -5.17 18.06 5.37
C LEU A 263 -4.42 17.77 4.06
N PHE A 264 -3.17 17.35 4.17
CA PHE A 264 -2.44 16.72 3.08
C PHE A 264 -1.81 15.44 3.59
N GLN A 265 -1.68 14.44 2.71
CA GLN A 265 -0.97 13.21 3.02
C GLN A 265 0.01 12.88 1.90
N PHE A 266 1.16 12.33 2.27
CA PHE A 266 2.13 11.83 1.31
C PHE A 266 1.80 10.39 0.90
N ASP A 267 1.62 10.15 -0.40
CA ASP A 267 1.54 8.81 -1.01
C ASP A 267 2.77 8.60 -1.90
N PRO A 268 3.56 7.51 -1.74
CA PRO A 268 4.76 7.28 -2.54
C PRO A 268 4.57 7.25 -4.07
N ARG A 269 3.33 7.03 -4.55
CA ARG A 269 2.98 7.04 -5.98
C ARG A 269 2.52 8.40 -6.47
N LEU A 270 1.88 9.19 -5.60
CA LEU A 270 1.18 10.43 -5.96
C LEU A 270 1.87 11.70 -5.43
N GLY A 271 2.81 11.56 -4.50
CA GLY A 271 3.39 12.67 -3.75
C GLY A 271 2.42 13.19 -2.69
N TRP A 272 2.45 14.50 -2.44
CA TRP A 272 1.52 15.16 -1.53
C TRP A 272 0.15 15.36 -2.19
N ILE A 273 -0.89 14.80 -1.58
CA ILE A 273 -2.27 14.89 -2.03
C ILE A 273 -3.19 15.37 -0.91
N ALA A 274 -4.26 16.07 -1.26
CA ALA A 274 -5.34 16.39 -0.33
C ALA A 274 -6.27 15.17 -0.16
N PRO A 275 -7.11 15.13 0.90
CA PRO A 275 -8.25 14.24 0.94
C PRO A 275 -9.11 14.40 -0.30
N LEU A 276 -9.60 13.27 -0.82
CA LEU A 276 -10.48 13.28 -1.97
C LEU A 276 -11.78 14.03 -1.65
N ARG A 277 -12.15 14.98 -2.51
CA ARG A 277 -13.46 15.60 -2.44
C ARG A 277 -14.53 14.61 -2.91
N LEU A 278 -15.46 14.28 -2.04
CA LEU A 278 -16.59 13.39 -2.31
C LEU A 278 -17.91 14.13 -2.13
N VAL A 279 -18.94 13.70 -2.85
CA VAL A 279 -20.27 14.33 -2.82
C VAL A 279 -21.32 13.31 -2.41
N GLN A 280 -22.16 13.64 -1.44
CA GLN A 280 -23.29 12.79 -1.08
C GLN A 280 -24.41 12.90 -2.14
N GLY A 281 -24.91 11.76 -2.63
CA GLY A 281 -25.97 11.73 -3.63
C GLY A 281 -26.42 10.31 -3.99
N GLU A 282 -27.09 10.20 -5.14
CA GLU A 282 -27.45 8.92 -5.73
C GLU A 282 -26.25 8.34 -6.48
N VAL A 283 -25.74 7.20 -6.00
CA VAL A 283 -24.58 6.53 -6.59
C VAL A 283 -25.01 5.86 -7.90
N ASN A 284 -24.34 6.21 -9.00
CA ASN A 284 -24.54 5.54 -10.27
C ASN A 284 -24.12 4.05 -10.15
N PRO A 285 -24.96 3.07 -10.52
CA PRO A 285 -24.58 1.65 -10.49
C PRO A 285 -23.35 1.30 -11.34
N ALA A 286 -23.00 2.13 -12.32
CA ALA A 286 -21.80 1.97 -13.14
C ALA A 286 -20.55 2.67 -12.56
N ALA A 287 -20.64 3.35 -11.41
CA ALA A 287 -19.51 4.01 -10.79
C ALA A 287 -18.47 3.00 -10.28
N SER A 288 -17.18 3.35 -10.40
CA SER A 288 -16.07 2.49 -9.96
C SER A 288 -16.03 2.28 -8.45
N LEU A 289 -16.56 3.22 -7.67
CA LEU A 289 -16.76 3.12 -6.23
C LEU A 289 -18.24 2.86 -5.95
N GLN A 290 -18.54 1.72 -5.34
CA GLN A 290 -19.89 1.35 -4.90
C GLN A 290 -19.91 1.25 -3.39
N ALA A 291 -21.10 1.42 -2.80
CA ALA A 291 -21.30 1.28 -1.38
C ALA A 291 -22.66 0.64 -1.08
N GLN A 292 -22.66 -0.35 -0.20
CA GLN A 292 -23.87 -0.88 0.38
C GLN A 292 -24.15 -0.17 1.71
N VAL A 293 -25.37 0.33 1.86
CA VAL A 293 -25.87 0.91 3.11
C VAL A 293 -26.54 -0.20 3.91
N ILE A 294 -26.10 -0.41 5.15
CA ILE A 294 -26.61 -1.42 6.06
C ILE A 294 -27.00 -0.71 7.35
N ASP A 295 -28.29 -0.67 7.64
CA ASP A 295 -28.80 -0.04 8.87
C ASP A 295 -28.75 -1.03 10.04
N HIS A 296 -28.13 -0.59 11.12
CA HIS A 296 -28.15 -1.24 12.43
C HIS A 296 -28.99 -0.41 13.41
N GLU A 297 -29.34 -0.98 14.56
CA GLU A 297 -30.18 -0.30 15.57
C GLU A 297 -29.58 1.01 16.09
N SER A 298 -28.25 1.12 16.13
CA SER A 298 -27.52 2.26 16.74
C SER A 298 -26.59 3.00 15.79
N TYR A 299 -26.43 2.53 14.55
CA TYR A 299 -25.56 3.13 13.54
C TYR A 299 -25.89 2.66 12.12
N THR A 300 -25.39 3.38 11.12
CA THR A 300 -25.39 2.91 9.72
C THR A 300 -23.98 2.46 9.34
N ARG A 301 -23.86 1.26 8.76
CA ARG A 301 -22.63 0.80 8.13
C ARG A 301 -22.66 1.08 6.64
N LEU A 302 -21.57 1.67 6.15
CA LEU A 302 -21.27 1.79 4.72
C LEU A 302 -20.18 0.79 4.37
N GLU A 303 -20.53 -0.18 3.52
CA GLU A 303 -19.59 -1.16 3.00
C GLU A 303 -19.21 -0.82 1.56
N PHE A 304 -18.02 -0.26 1.40
CA PHE A 304 -17.49 0.18 0.12
C PHE A 304 -16.77 -0.95 -0.62
N SER A 305 -17.01 -1.01 -1.93
CA SER A 305 -16.33 -1.91 -2.85
C SER A 305 -15.86 -1.14 -4.08
N ILE A 306 -14.69 -1.53 -4.59
CA ILE A 306 -14.16 -1.01 -5.84
C ILE A 306 -14.53 -2.02 -6.92
N GLN A 307 -15.41 -1.62 -7.83
CA GLN A 307 -15.84 -2.45 -8.97
C GLN A 307 -14.78 -2.45 -10.08
N ALA A 308 -14.03 -1.36 -10.17
CA ALA A 308 -12.88 -1.28 -11.04
C ALA A 308 -11.71 -2.09 -10.50
N THR A 309 -10.84 -2.49 -11.41
CA THR A 309 -9.59 -3.20 -11.11
C THR A 309 -8.59 -2.33 -10.33
N TYR A 310 -8.64 -1.03 -10.58
CA TYR A 310 -7.79 -0.02 -9.96
C TYR A 310 -8.60 1.27 -9.85
N LEU A 311 -8.52 1.91 -8.70
CA LEU A 311 -9.13 3.21 -8.47
C LEU A 311 -8.06 4.29 -8.62
N ASP A 312 -8.22 5.15 -9.61
CA ASP A 312 -7.30 6.25 -9.88
C ASP A 312 -7.72 7.49 -9.10
N TYR A 313 -6.79 8.14 -8.40
CA TYR A 313 -7.09 9.31 -7.58
C TYR A 313 -7.73 10.44 -8.40
N ASP A 314 -7.18 10.74 -9.59
CA ASP A 314 -7.64 11.86 -10.42
C ASP A 314 -9.03 11.61 -11.03
N GLU A 315 -9.44 10.35 -11.18
CA GLU A 315 -10.72 9.98 -11.82
C GLU A 315 -11.90 9.94 -10.84
N VAL A 316 -11.62 9.88 -9.54
CA VAL A 316 -12.66 9.81 -8.51
C VAL A 316 -12.86 11.12 -7.75
N ILE A 317 -12.23 12.20 -8.21
CA ILE A 317 -12.52 13.54 -7.69
C ILE A 317 -14.01 13.82 -7.93
N ASP A 318 -14.68 14.31 -6.88
CA ASP A 318 -16.12 14.55 -6.85
C ASP A 318 -16.98 13.28 -7.05
N ALA A 319 -16.41 12.09 -6.78
CA ALA A 319 -17.18 10.85 -6.81
C ALA A 319 -18.37 10.91 -5.84
N ILE A 320 -19.49 10.36 -6.29
CA ILE A 320 -20.74 10.34 -5.54
C ILE A 320 -20.73 9.15 -4.58
N VAL A 321 -21.01 9.42 -3.30
CA VAL A 321 -21.19 8.43 -2.25
C VAL A 321 -22.62 8.48 -1.71
N PRO A 322 -23.12 7.42 -1.04
CA PRO A 322 -24.51 7.39 -0.58
C PRO A 322 -24.87 8.57 0.29
N LYS A 323 -26.00 9.21 0.00
CA LYS A 323 -26.57 10.22 0.88
C LYS A 323 -27.13 9.56 2.14
N LEU A 324 -26.72 10.03 3.31
CA LEU A 324 -27.22 9.57 4.61
C LEU A 324 -27.88 10.71 5.38
N LEU A 325 -28.87 10.34 6.19
CA LEU A 325 -29.33 11.21 7.27
C LEU A 325 -28.36 11.01 8.43
N LEU A 326 -27.54 12.02 8.73
CA LEU A 326 -26.46 11.95 9.73
C LEU A 326 -27.02 12.07 11.16
N ASN A 327 -28.04 11.28 11.49
CA ASN A 327 -28.71 11.28 12.80
C ASN A 327 -28.21 10.19 13.76
N GLN A 328 -27.42 9.25 13.25
CA GLN A 328 -26.80 8.17 14.01
C GLN A 328 -25.34 7.99 13.60
N GLY A 329 -24.60 7.22 14.38
CA GLY A 329 -23.20 6.95 14.10
C GLY A 329 -23.00 6.25 12.75
N ILE A 330 -21.80 6.38 12.20
CA ILE A 330 -21.44 5.75 10.92
C ILE A 330 -20.23 4.84 11.09
N MET A 331 -20.33 3.63 10.53
CA MET A 331 -19.18 2.73 10.39
C MET A 331 -18.80 2.61 8.91
N LEU A 332 -17.59 3.04 8.57
CA LEU A 332 -17.02 2.89 7.23
C LEU A 332 -16.23 1.59 7.14
N SER A 333 -16.47 0.81 6.09
CA SER A 333 -15.83 -0.49 5.87
C SER A 333 -15.56 -0.70 4.39
N GLY A 334 -14.56 -1.55 4.07
CA GLY A 334 -14.21 -1.85 2.68
C GLY A 334 -12.71 -2.02 2.48
N ARG A 335 -12.33 -2.51 1.30
CA ARG A 335 -10.92 -2.63 0.87
C ARG A 335 -10.57 -1.47 -0.04
N LEU A 336 -10.08 -0.38 0.56
CA LEU A 336 -9.87 0.90 -0.13
C LEU A 336 -8.42 1.39 0.01
N PRO A 337 -7.90 2.16 -0.97
CA PRO A 337 -6.64 2.89 -0.83
C PRO A 337 -6.64 3.80 0.40
N HIS A 338 -5.46 4.00 1.01
CA HIS A 338 -5.31 4.82 2.22
C HIS A 338 -5.88 6.23 2.06
N TRP A 339 -5.62 6.87 0.92
CA TRP A 339 -6.08 8.23 0.61
C TRP A 339 -7.59 8.39 0.51
N LEU A 340 -8.35 7.32 0.29
CA LEU A 340 -9.81 7.42 0.19
C LEU A 340 -10.47 7.53 1.56
N TRP A 341 -9.84 6.98 2.61
CA TRP A 341 -10.39 7.01 3.96
C TRP A 341 -10.51 8.42 4.53
N THR A 342 -9.54 9.30 4.25
CA THR A 342 -9.57 10.69 4.71
C THR A 342 -10.71 11.47 4.04
N GLY A 343 -10.94 11.29 2.74
CA GLY A 343 -12.10 11.86 2.04
C GLY A 343 -13.44 11.31 2.56
N LEU A 344 -13.52 10.01 2.84
CA LEU A 344 -14.75 9.37 3.32
C LEU A 344 -15.17 9.84 4.72
N VAL A 345 -14.25 10.00 5.66
CA VAL A 345 -14.64 10.55 6.97
C VAL A 345 -15.01 12.03 6.90
N LEU A 346 -14.40 12.78 5.98
CA LEU A 346 -14.70 14.19 5.79
C LEU A 346 -16.06 14.40 5.12
N VAL A 347 -16.48 13.58 4.15
CA VAL A 347 -17.80 13.76 3.54
C VAL A 347 -18.96 13.43 4.50
N TYR A 348 -18.69 12.62 5.54
CA TYR A 348 -19.63 12.26 6.60
C TYR A 348 -19.31 12.91 7.96
N TRP A 349 -18.53 14.00 7.98
CA TRP A 349 -18.02 14.64 9.20
C TRP A 349 -19.08 14.97 10.25
N GLY A 350 -20.32 15.29 9.83
CA GLY A 350 -21.42 15.68 10.70
C GLY A 350 -22.16 14.53 11.40
N ALA A 351 -21.68 13.29 11.33
CA ALA A 351 -22.26 12.18 12.08
C ALA A 351 -21.89 12.27 13.58
N PRO A 352 -22.78 11.87 14.51
CA PRO A 352 -22.52 11.92 15.95
C PRO A 352 -21.24 11.19 16.40
N TRP A 353 -20.90 10.11 15.68
CA TRP A 353 -19.59 9.48 15.74
C TRP A 353 -19.31 8.74 14.44
N GLN A 354 -18.03 8.51 14.16
CA GLN A 354 -17.56 7.80 13.00
C GLN A 354 -16.54 6.75 13.40
N ALA A 355 -16.65 5.56 12.80
CA ALA A 355 -15.71 4.47 12.99
C ALA A 355 -15.21 3.91 11.65
N VAL A 356 -13.96 3.44 11.64
CA VAL A 356 -13.35 2.72 10.51
C VAL A 356 -13.20 1.25 10.91
N TYR A 357 -13.80 0.35 10.12
CA TYR A 357 -13.68 -1.09 10.34
C TYR A 357 -12.23 -1.56 10.13
N TYR A 358 -11.71 -2.29 11.12
CA TYR A 358 -10.35 -2.78 11.11
C TYR A 358 -10.32 -4.32 11.20
N PRO A 359 -10.08 -5.02 10.08
CA PRO A 359 -10.19 -6.48 10.00
C PRO A 359 -9.34 -7.24 11.02
N GLN A 360 -8.17 -6.73 11.38
CA GLN A 360 -7.24 -7.34 12.33
C GLN A 360 -7.85 -7.46 13.74
N LEU A 361 -8.81 -6.60 14.09
CA LEU A 361 -9.57 -6.67 15.35
C LEU A 361 -11.01 -7.16 15.16
N GLY A 362 -11.49 -7.23 13.91
CA GLY A 362 -12.87 -7.58 13.60
C GLY A 362 -13.90 -6.57 14.11
N GLN A 363 -13.47 -5.32 14.36
CA GLN A 363 -14.27 -4.26 14.99
C GLN A 363 -14.04 -2.92 14.28
N GLY A 364 -14.99 -1.99 14.42
CA GLY A 364 -14.83 -0.57 14.08
C GLY A 364 -14.03 0.17 15.14
N ILE A 365 -13.07 0.99 14.73
CA ILE A 365 -12.34 1.90 15.61
C ILE A 365 -12.97 3.28 15.47
N VAL A 366 -13.44 3.87 16.57
CA VAL A 366 -13.96 5.24 16.58
C VAL A 366 -12.84 6.23 16.26
N VAL A 367 -13.00 7.01 15.20
CA VAL A 367 -12.01 7.98 14.71
C VAL A 367 -12.44 9.43 14.94
N GLY A 368 -13.72 9.66 15.21
CA GLY A 368 -14.28 10.94 15.63
C GLY A 368 -15.60 10.72 16.36
N SER A 369 -15.89 11.51 17.37
CA SER A 369 -17.10 11.38 18.18
C SER A 369 -17.42 12.66 18.93
N GLU A 370 -18.70 13.01 18.99
CA GLU A 370 -19.26 14.04 19.86
C GLU A 370 -19.84 13.42 21.16
N GLN A 371 -19.75 12.10 21.32
CA GLN A 371 -20.36 11.36 22.42
C GLN A 371 -19.31 10.85 23.40
N ASP A 372 -19.38 11.29 24.66
CA ASP A 372 -18.49 10.84 25.73
C ASP A 372 -18.53 9.32 25.97
N ALA A 373 -19.69 8.69 25.71
CA ALA A 373 -19.86 7.24 25.86
C ALA A 373 -19.11 6.41 24.81
N LEU A 374 -18.74 7.04 23.68
CA LEU A 374 -18.01 6.42 22.57
C LEU A 374 -16.82 7.32 22.20
N PRO A 375 -15.78 7.40 23.05
CA PRO A 375 -14.64 8.26 22.79
C PRO A 375 -13.82 7.76 21.60
N VAL A 376 -13.02 8.65 21.02
CA VAL A 376 -12.06 8.29 19.96
C VAL A 376 -11.11 7.18 20.45
N GLY A 377 -10.84 6.19 19.60
CA GLY A 377 -10.07 5.00 19.95
C GLY A 377 -10.88 3.86 20.56
N ALA A 378 -12.16 4.08 20.89
CA ALA A 378 -13.06 3.00 21.32
C ALA A 378 -13.35 2.00 20.18
N LEU A 379 -13.74 0.79 20.57
CA LEU A 379 -14.08 -0.30 19.63
C LEU A 379 -15.59 -0.52 19.58
N VAL A 380 -16.15 -0.60 18.37
CA VAL A 380 -17.57 -0.81 18.09
C VAL A 380 -17.74 -2.07 17.24
N LYS A 381 -18.83 -2.82 17.41
CA LYS A 381 -19.10 -4.06 16.67
C LYS A 381 -20.20 -3.90 15.65
#